data_AF-A0A7S0VHM0-F1
#
_entry.id   AF-A0A7S0VHM0-F1
#
_cell.length_a   1.000
_cell.length_b   1.000
_cell.length_c   1.000
_cell.angle_alpha   90.00
_cell.angle_beta   90.00
_cell.angle_gamma   90.00
#
_symmetry.space_group_name_H-M   'P 1'
#
loop_
_entity.id
_entity.type
_entity.pdbx_description
1 polymer ?
#
loop_
_entity_poly.entity_id
_entity_poly.type
_entity_poly.pdbx_seq_one_letter_code
_entity_poly.pdbx_strand_id
1 'polypeptide(L)'
;GAQMPPAPSVEATSLQMERAWMAGEGHAAPAVVPAAEGAHTATVLFLHGLGGTGADWEGMCRAMRLPWVKFVLPTAARSPVALWNGTTAPSWFHLSAGALKG
;
A
#
# COMPACT_ATOMS: atom_id res chain seq x y z
N GLY A 1 -7.39 4.24 37.55
CA GLY A 1 -6.84 4.46 36.20
C GLY A 1 -7.30 3.32 35.33
N ALA A 2 -7.89 3.60 34.16
CA ALA A 2 -8.33 2.53 33.27
C ALA A 2 -7.09 1.86 32.64
N GLN A 3 -6.99 0.55 32.80
CA GLN A 3 -5.95 -0.26 32.18
C GLN A 3 -6.19 -0.27 30.66
N MET A 4 -5.20 0.16 29.88
CA MET A 4 -5.25 0.09 28.43
C MET A 4 -5.35 -1.39 28.01
N PRO A 5 -6.23 -1.74 27.05
CA PRO A 5 -6.36 -3.14 26.63
C PRO A 5 -5.05 -3.68 26.05
N PRO A 6 -4.77 -4.98 26.19
CA PRO A 6 -3.61 -5.60 25.58
C PRO A 6 -3.67 -5.45 24.06
N ALA A 7 -2.51 -5.24 23.43
CA ALA A 7 -2.41 -5.20 21.97
C ALA A 7 -2.85 -6.55 21.38
N PRO A 8 -3.55 -6.56 20.23
CA PRO A 8 -3.97 -7.79 19.56
C PRO A 8 -2.76 -8.65 19.14
N SER A 9 -2.98 -9.97 19.01
CA SER A 9 -1.94 -10.87 18.49
C SER A 9 -1.59 -10.57 17.04
N VAL A 10 -0.41 -11.05 16.59
CA VAL A 10 0.04 -10.90 15.19
C VAL A 10 -0.96 -11.51 14.21
N GLU A 11 -1.51 -12.67 14.54
CA GLU A 11 -2.50 -13.38 13.73
C GLU A 11 -3.84 -12.64 13.66
N ALA A 12 -4.31 -12.11 14.79
CA ALA A 12 -5.52 -11.29 14.84
C ALA A 12 -5.37 -9.98 14.04
N THR A 13 -4.20 -9.33 14.14
CA THR A 13 -3.89 -8.11 13.40
C THR A 13 -3.83 -8.39 11.90
N SER A 14 -3.18 -9.48 11.50
CA SER A 14 -3.07 -9.89 10.10
C SER A 14 -4.44 -10.19 9.50
N LEU A 15 -5.29 -10.95 10.20
CA LEU A 15 -6.65 -11.25 9.75
C LEU A 15 -7.53 -9.99 9.67
N GLN A 16 -7.38 -9.05 10.60
CA GLN A 16 -8.09 -7.75 10.52
C GLN A 16 -7.62 -6.93 9.30
N MET A 17 -6.31 -6.90 9.04
CA MET A 17 -5.76 -6.22 7.86
C MET A 17 -6.22 -6.88 6.56
N GLU A 18 -6.24 -8.22 6.48
CA GLU A 18 -6.74 -8.96 5.32
C GLU A 18 -8.22 -8.69 5.07
N ARG A 19 -9.05 -8.63 6.12
CA ARG A 19 -10.47 -8.31 5.99
C ARG A 19 -10.70 -6.87 5.53
N ALA A 20 -9.96 -5.91 6.08
CA ALA A 20 -10.00 -4.51 5.65
C ALA A 20 -9.54 -4.36 4.19
N TRP A 21 -8.45 -5.06 3.83
CA TRP A 21 -7.93 -5.13 2.46
C TRP A 21 -8.97 -5.64 1.47
N MET A 22 -9.61 -6.77 1.77
CA MET A 22 -10.64 -7.37 0.90
C MET A 22 -11.91 -6.51 0.80
N ALA A 23 -12.19 -5.70 1.83
CA ALA A 23 -13.27 -4.73 1.83
C ALA A 23 -12.90 -3.40 1.14
N GLY A 24 -11.63 -3.20 0.76
CA GLY A 24 -11.12 -1.93 0.23
C GLY A 24 -11.08 -0.79 1.27
N GLU A 25 -11.24 -1.10 2.55
CA GLU A 25 -11.30 -0.12 3.62
C GLU A 25 -9.90 0.42 3.95
N GLY A 26 -9.80 1.74 4.17
CA GLY A 26 -8.57 2.38 4.61
C GLY A 26 -7.53 2.67 3.51
N HIS A 27 -7.78 2.27 2.27
CA HIS A 27 -6.97 2.67 1.11
C HIS A 27 -7.37 4.04 0.59
N ALA A 28 -6.40 4.91 0.35
CA ALA A 28 -6.66 6.13 -0.41
C ALA A 28 -6.98 5.78 -1.86
N ALA A 29 -7.75 6.64 -2.53
CA ALA A 29 -7.99 6.50 -3.97
C ALA A 29 -6.64 6.41 -4.71
N PRO A 30 -6.50 5.48 -5.68
CA PRO A 30 -5.25 5.32 -6.39
C PRO A 30 -4.94 6.57 -7.20
N ALA A 31 -3.66 6.94 -7.25
CA ALA A 31 -3.19 7.86 -8.28
C ALA A 31 -3.26 7.15 -9.64
N VAL A 32 -3.68 7.87 -10.67
CA VAL A 32 -3.87 7.31 -12.01
C VAL A 32 -3.15 8.17 -13.03
N VAL A 33 -2.22 7.57 -13.77
CA VAL A 33 -1.67 8.16 -14.99
C VAL A 33 -2.40 7.53 -16.17
N PRO A 34 -3.31 8.26 -16.83
CA PRO A 34 -4.06 7.71 -17.95
C PRO A 34 -3.14 7.45 -19.16
N ALA A 35 -3.55 6.51 -20.01
CA ALA A 35 -2.98 6.38 -21.34
C ALA A 35 -3.21 7.70 -22.11
N ALA A 36 -2.16 8.24 -22.73
CA ALA A 36 -2.17 9.57 -23.32
C ALA A 36 -2.66 9.58 -24.78
N GLU A 37 -2.44 8.50 -25.53
CA GLU A 37 -2.76 8.43 -26.97
C GLU A 37 -3.23 7.04 -27.40
N GLY A 38 -4.17 7.00 -28.35
CA GLY A 38 -4.66 5.77 -28.96
C GLY A 38 -5.53 4.89 -28.05
N ALA A 39 -5.70 3.62 -28.43
CA ALA A 39 -6.41 2.64 -27.62
C ALA A 39 -5.53 2.19 -26.45
N HIS A 40 -6.04 2.29 -25.22
CA HIS A 40 -5.42 1.70 -24.04
C HIS A 40 -5.30 0.17 -24.23
N THR A 41 -4.07 -0.33 -24.38
CA THR A 41 -3.80 -1.76 -24.63
C THR A 41 -3.19 -2.47 -23.43
N ALA A 42 -2.69 -1.74 -22.43
CA ALA A 42 -2.07 -2.32 -21.25
C ALA A 42 -2.31 -1.48 -19.99
N THR A 43 -2.51 -2.15 -18.86
CA THR A 43 -2.54 -1.53 -17.52
C THR A 43 -1.36 -2.04 -16.71
N VAL A 44 -0.68 -1.12 -16.02
CA VAL A 44 0.34 -1.45 -15.01
C VAL A 44 -0.23 -1.08 -13.64
N LEU A 45 -0.25 -2.05 -12.73
CA LEU A 45 -0.46 -1.82 -11.31
C LEU A 45 0.90 -1.75 -10.63
N PHE A 46 1.24 -0.60 -10.05
CA PHE A 46 2.54 -0.40 -9.40
C PHE A 46 2.35 -0.13 -7.91
N LEU A 47 2.95 -0.96 -7.06
CA LEU A 47 2.86 -0.87 -5.61
C LEU A 47 4.12 -0.18 -5.06
N HIS A 48 3.94 0.91 -4.30
CA HIS A 48 5.04 1.61 -3.65
C HIS A 48 5.69 0.76 -2.53
N GLY A 49 6.90 1.11 -2.11
CA GLY A 49 7.56 0.50 -0.94
C GLY A 49 6.98 0.97 0.40
N LEU A 50 7.42 0.36 1.51
CA LEU A 50 6.98 0.69 2.87
C LEU A 50 7.05 2.20 3.15
N GLY A 51 5.97 2.78 3.66
CA GLY A 51 5.91 4.19 4.05
C GLY A 51 5.66 5.19 2.92
N GLY A 52 5.77 4.76 1.65
CA GLY A 52 5.49 5.61 0.49
C GLY A 52 4.01 5.77 0.15
N THR A 53 3.74 6.44 -0.96
CA THR A 53 2.41 6.58 -1.55
C THR A 53 2.43 6.26 -3.06
N GLY A 54 1.26 6.03 -3.65
CA GLY A 54 1.16 5.87 -5.10
C GLY A 54 1.52 7.14 -5.88
N ALA A 55 1.19 8.32 -5.32
CA ALA A 55 1.45 9.62 -5.95
C ALA A 55 2.95 9.89 -6.15
N ASP A 56 3.81 9.40 -5.25
CA ASP A 56 5.27 9.56 -5.33
C ASP A 56 5.85 8.98 -6.63
N TRP A 57 5.13 8.06 -7.28
CA TRP A 57 5.59 7.37 -8.49
C TRP A 57 5.00 7.94 -9.80
N GLU A 58 4.08 8.89 -9.75
CA GLU A 58 3.47 9.48 -10.96
C GLU A 58 4.51 10.07 -11.90
N GLY A 59 5.51 10.79 -11.34
CA GLY A 59 6.58 11.40 -12.11
C GLY A 59 7.41 10.39 -12.89
N MET A 60 7.78 9.27 -12.25
CA MET A 60 8.47 8.17 -12.91
C MET A 60 7.60 7.56 -14.02
N CYS A 61 6.32 7.28 -13.73
CA CYS A 61 5.40 6.69 -14.70
C CYS A 61 5.23 7.56 -15.95
N ARG A 62 5.11 8.88 -15.78
CA ARG A 62 5.07 9.84 -16.91
C ARG A 62 6.39 9.85 -17.68
N ALA A 63 7.52 9.76 -16.99
CA ALA A 63 8.85 9.77 -17.61
C ALA A 63 9.14 8.52 -18.46
N MET A 64 8.44 7.40 -18.24
CA MET A 64 8.58 6.18 -19.06
C MET A 64 8.08 6.35 -20.50
N ARG A 65 7.27 7.37 -20.80
CA ARG A 65 6.76 7.67 -22.16
C ARG A 65 6.10 6.46 -22.84
N LEU A 66 5.20 5.80 -22.13
CA LEU A 66 4.40 4.66 -22.61
C LEU A 66 2.95 5.10 -22.85
N PRO A 67 2.62 5.75 -23.99
CA PRO A 67 1.33 6.41 -24.17
C PRO A 67 0.13 5.45 -24.25
N TRP A 68 0.35 4.17 -24.57
CA TRP A 68 -0.69 3.13 -24.60
C TRP A 68 -0.96 2.47 -23.24
N VAL A 69 -0.20 2.84 -22.20
CA VAL A 69 -0.28 2.24 -20.87
C VAL A 69 -1.04 3.15 -19.91
N LYS A 70 -2.02 2.58 -19.20
CA LYS A 70 -2.60 3.21 -18.00
C LYS A 70 -1.84 2.72 -16.77
N PHE A 71 -1.34 3.63 -15.95
CA PHE A 71 -0.77 3.27 -14.65
C PHE A 71 -1.79 3.52 -13.55
N VAL A 72 -1.99 2.50 -12.72
CA VAL A 72 -2.78 2.59 -11.49
C VAL A 72 -1.80 2.41 -10.32
N LEU A 73 -1.73 3.44 -9.47
CA LEU A 73 -0.75 3.57 -8.41
C LEU A 73 -1.52 3.62 -7.07
N PRO A 74 -1.96 2.49 -6.52
CA PRO A 74 -2.67 2.46 -5.26
C PRO A 74 -1.76 2.87 -4.10
N THR A 75 -2.36 3.39 -3.03
CA THR A 75 -1.67 3.65 -1.77
C THR A 75 -2.13 2.62 -0.73
N ALA A 76 -1.17 1.98 -0.06
CA ALA A 76 -1.46 1.03 1.00
C ALA A 76 -2.24 1.68 2.13
N ALA A 77 -3.11 0.91 2.79
CA ALA A 77 -3.75 1.35 4.01
C ALA A 77 -2.69 1.63 5.08
N ARG A 78 -2.97 2.60 5.95
CA ARG A 78 -2.08 2.91 7.07
C ARG A 78 -2.26 1.85 8.15
N SER A 79 -1.16 1.21 8.54
CA SER A 79 -1.15 0.19 9.61
C SER A 79 0.10 0.31 10.48
N PRO A 80 0.07 -0.18 11.74
CA PRO A 80 1.24 -0.23 12.60
C PRO A 80 2.33 -1.15 12.03
N VAL A 81 3.56 -0.64 11.95
CA VAL A 81 4.72 -1.38 11.44
C VAL A 81 5.58 -1.85 12.60
N ALA A 82 5.63 -3.16 12.88
CA ALA A 82 6.33 -3.68 14.06
C ALA A 82 7.85 -3.42 14.00
N LEU A 83 8.44 -3.46 12.81
CA LEU A 83 9.84 -3.06 12.58
C LEU A 83 10.15 -1.61 12.92
N TRP A 84 9.14 -0.73 12.93
CA TRP A 84 9.26 0.69 13.27
C TRP A 84 8.64 0.98 14.64
N ASN A 85 8.82 0.06 15.60
CA ASN A 85 8.30 0.17 16.96
C ASN A 85 6.78 0.45 17.01
N GLY A 86 6.02 -0.11 16.05
CA GLY A 86 4.58 0.09 15.95
C GLY A 86 4.15 1.41 15.31
N THR A 87 5.08 2.20 14.76
CA THR A 87 4.76 3.44 14.04
C THR A 87 3.82 3.14 12.87
N THR A 88 2.71 3.89 12.79
CA THR A 88 1.73 3.74 11.72
C THR A 88 2.21 4.38 10.43
N ALA A 89 2.28 3.60 9.35
CA ALA A 89 2.64 4.06 8.02
C ALA A 89 1.87 3.28 6.93
N PRO A 90 1.82 3.76 5.67
CA PRO A 90 1.34 2.95 4.56
C PRO A 90 2.12 1.63 4.47
N SER A 91 1.44 0.51 4.66
CA SER A 91 2.02 -0.83 4.57
C SER A 91 1.03 -1.82 3.97
N TRP A 92 1.49 -2.60 3.00
CA TRP A 92 0.67 -3.58 2.26
C TRP A 92 0.31 -4.82 3.09
N PHE A 93 1.14 -5.15 4.07
CA PHE A 93 0.97 -6.29 4.96
C PHE A 93 1.64 -6.00 6.31
N HIS A 94 1.38 -6.86 7.30
CA HIS A 94 2.01 -6.73 8.60
C HIS A 94 3.51 -7.10 8.51
N LEU A 95 4.38 -6.14 8.78
CA LEU A 95 5.82 -6.36 8.82
C LEU A 95 6.26 -6.69 10.25
N SER A 96 6.55 -7.96 10.49
CA SER A 96 7.05 -8.46 11.78
C SER A 96 8.59 -8.43 11.83
N ALA A 97 9.16 -8.33 13.02
CA ALA A 97 10.61 -8.32 13.22
C ALA A 97 11.33 -9.62 12.75
N GLY A 98 10.59 -10.73 12.60
CA GLY A 98 11.11 -11.98 12.06
C GLY A 98 11.18 -12.03 10.53
N ALA A 99 10.48 -11.15 9.82
CA ALA A 99 10.32 -11.22 8.37
C ALA A 99 11.57 -10.83 7.56
N LEU A 100 12.61 -10.28 8.19
CA LEU A 100 13.86 -9.86 7.54
C LEU A 100 15.06 -10.76 7.90
N LYS A 101 14.85 -11.87 8.62
CA LYS A 101 15.90 -12.88 8.78
C LYS A 101 15.88 -13.79 7.55
N GLY A 102 16.79 -13.53 6.62
CA GLY A 102 17.14 -14.46 5.55
C GLY A 102 17.84 -15.71 6.06
#